data_AF-Q7X9N1-F1
#
_entry.id   AF-Q7X9N1-F1
#
_cell.length_a   1.000
_cell.length_b   1.000
_cell.length_c   1.000
_cell.angle_alpha   90.00
_cell.angle_beta   90.00
_cell.angle_gamma   90.00
#
_symmetry.space_group_name_H-M   'P 1'
#
loop_
_entity.id
_entity.type
_entity.pdbx_description
1 polymer ?
#
loop_
_entity_poly.entity_id
_entity_poly.type
_entity_poly.pdbx_seq_one_letter_code
_entity_poly.pdbx_strand_id
1 'polypeptide(L)'
;NFQDYHGLPEFRNAIASFMGKAGGGRVKFDPSRIVMGGGATGASETVIFCLADPGDAFLIPSPYYAAFDRDLQWRTRAQIIPVHCNSSNNFQITREALEVAYKKAEESNIKVKGLIITNPSNPLGTIYDRDTLKSLVNFVNDNNIHLICDEIYSATVFKSPSFTSIAEIIEEMDHCKKELIHILSSLSKDMGLPGFRVGILYSYNDTVVSIARKMSSFGLVSSQTQHLLAAMLSDKEFVDNFLVENSKRLAKRHARFTEELEKMGITCLNSNAGLFVWMDLRKLLKDQSFESEMELWRVIINEVKLNVSPG
;
A
#
# COMPACT_ATOMS: atom_id res chain seq x y z
N ASN A 1 -3.17 -13.88 30.27
CA ASN A 1 -2.13 -12.85 30.47
C ASN A 1 -1.04 -12.90 29.40
N PHE A 2 -1.40 -13.01 28.11
CA PHE A 2 -0.41 -13.06 27.02
C PHE A 2 0.07 -11.66 26.67
N GLN A 3 1.39 -11.45 26.62
CA GLN A 3 2.03 -10.15 26.37
C GLN A 3 3.33 -10.24 25.53
N ASP A 4 3.63 -11.40 24.94
CA ASP A 4 4.81 -11.55 24.11
C ASP A 4 4.63 -10.74 22.80
N TYR A 5 5.61 -9.89 22.48
CA TYR A 5 5.60 -9.05 21.28
C TYR A 5 5.76 -9.85 19.98
N HIS A 6 6.08 -11.14 20.04
CA HIS A 6 5.97 -12.03 18.88
C HIS A 6 4.50 -12.24 18.49
N GLY A 7 3.55 -12.05 19.41
CA GLY A 7 2.15 -12.40 19.17
C GLY A 7 1.90 -13.90 19.25
N LEU A 8 0.61 -14.26 19.34
CA LEU A 8 0.16 -15.64 19.39
C LEU A 8 0.67 -16.39 18.15
N PRO A 9 1.30 -17.57 18.30
CA PRO A 9 1.77 -18.36 17.18
C PRO A 9 0.68 -18.64 16.14
N GLU A 10 -0.53 -18.96 16.59
CA GLU A 10 -1.69 -19.26 15.75
C GLU A 10 -2.11 -18.03 14.93
N PHE A 11 -2.03 -16.83 15.53
CA PHE A 11 -2.32 -15.57 14.85
C PHE A 11 -1.30 -15.32 13.73
N ARG A 12 0.01 -15.45 14.01
CA ARG A 12 1.04 -15.25 12.99
C ARG A 12 0.92 -16.26 11.84
N ASN A 13 0.63 -17.52 12.16
CA ASN A 13 0.39 -18.56 11.17
C ASN A 13 -0.80 -18.23 10.27
N ALA A 14 -1.92 -17.79 10.88
CA ALA A 14 -3.13 -17.46 10.15
C ALA A 14 -2.95 -16.22 9.26
N ILE A 15 -2.26 -15.18 9.74
CA ILE A 15 -1.91 -13.99 8.95
C ILE A 15 -1.00 -14.36 7.78
N ALA A 16 0.06 -15.13 8.01
CA ALA A 16 0.99 -15.53 6.94
C ALA A 16 0.27 -16.34 5.84
N SER A 17 -0.61 -17.26 6.24
CA SER A 17 -1.46 -18.00 5.30
C SER A 17 -2.43 -17.08 4.56
N PHE A 18 -3.08 -16.14 5.25
CA PHE A 18 -4.00 -15.19 4.63
C PHE A 18 -3.29 -14.27 3.62
N MET A 19 -2.12 -13.70 3.97
CA MET A 19 -1.30 -12.90 3.07
C MET A 19 -0.91 -13.69 1.81
N GLY A 20 -0.53 -14.96 1.95
CA GLY A 20 -0.23 -15.83 0.82
C GLY A 20 -1.44 -16.01 -0.12
N LYS A 21 -2.63 -16.26 0.45
CA LYS A 21 -3.88 -16.38 -0.32
C LYS A 21 -4.30 -15.06 -0.98
N ALA A 22 -4.31 -13.96 -0.23
CA ALA A 22 -4.62 -12.61 -0.72
C ALA A 22 -3.64 -12.17 -1.83
N GLY A 23 -2.38 -12.60 -1.73
CA GLY A 23 -1.33 -12.42 -2.73
C GLY A 23 -1.48 -13.30 -3.99
N GLY A 24 -2.58 -14.02 -4.16
CA GLY A 24 -2.83 -14.89 -5.31
C GLY A 24 -2.42 -16.35 -5.12
N GLY A 25 -1.99 -16.75 -3.92
CA GLY A 25 -1.70 -18.14 -3.56
C GLY A 25 -0.40 -18.72 -4.11
N ARG A 26 0.46 -17.88 -4.71
CA ARG A 26 1.68 -18.31 -5.42
C ARG A 26 2.94 -18.25 -4.57
N VAL A 27 2.89 -17.56 -3.42
CA VAL A 27 4.01 -17.40 -2.48
C VAL A 27 3.63 -17.82 -1.07
N LYS A 28 4.63 -18.19 -0.27
CA LYS A 28 4.45 -18.51 1.15
C LYS A 28 5.20 -17.51 2.01
N PHE A 29 4.53 -17.00 3.05
CA PHE A 29 5.13 -16.13 4.03
C PHE A 29 5.56 -16.93 5.26
N ASP A 30 6.76 -16.68 5.76
CA ASP A 30 7.23 -17.28 7.00
C ASP A 30 6.56 -16.58 8.21
N PRO A 31 5.75 -17.28 9.01
CA PRO A 31 5.10 -16.69 10.19
C PRO A 31 6.10 -16.21 11.25
N SER A 32 7.36 -16.65 11.22
CA SER A 32 8.40 -16.13 12.09
C SER A 32 8.74 -14.66 11.78
N ARG A 33 8.55 -14.21 10.52
CA ARG A 33 8.86 -12.85 10.04
C ARG A 33 7.70 -11.86 10.17
N ILE A 34 6.52 -12.32 10.59
CA ILE A 34 5.36 -11.47 10.84
C ILE A 34 5.61 -10.60 12.08
N VAL A 35 5.67 -9.29 11.87
CA VAL A 35 5.78 -8.29 12.93
C VAL A 35 4.51 -7.45 12.98
N MET A 36 3.90 -7.34 14.15
CA MET A 36 2.68 -6.55 14.36
C MET A 36 3.00 -5.05 14.42
N GLY A 37 2.04 -4.24 13.96
CA GLY A 37 2.01 -2.79 14.16
C GLY A 37 0.59 -2.31 14.48
N GLY A 38 0.48 -1.10 15.04
CA GLY A 38 -0.78 -0.46 15.40
C GLY A 38 -1.59 -0.01 14.19
N GLY A 39 -2.10 -0.96 13.41
CA GLY A 39 -2.57 -0.73 12.05
C GLY A 39 -1.44 -0.46 11.05
N ALA A 40 -1.81 -0.27 9.77
CA ALA A 40 -0.83 0.07 8.74
C ALA A 40 -0.05 1.35 9.08
N THR A 41 -0.70 2.37 9.65
CA THR A 41 -0.06 3.61 10.12
C THR A 41 1.15 3.33 11.04
N GLY A 42 0.98 2.50 12.07
CA GLY A 42 2.10 2.18 12.97
C GLY A 42 3.17 1.31 12.31
N ALA A 43 2.77 0.40 11.41
CA ALA A 43 3.70 -0.45 10.67
C ALA A 43 4.57 0.38 9.70
N SER A 44 3.95 1.31 8.96
CA SER A 44 4.61 2.27 8.07
C SER A 44 5.65 3.09 8.83
N GLU A 45 5.27 3.71 9.94
CA GLU A 45 6.20 4.53 10.72
C GLU A 45 7.36 3.70 11.31
N THR A 46 7.05 2.49 11.80
CA THR A 46 8.06 1.58 12.38
C THR A 46 9.11 1.18 11.35
N VAL A 47 8.70 0.88 10.10
CA VAL A 47 9.68 0.52 9.07
C VAL A 47 10.57 1.71 8.71
N ILE A 48 10.05 2.95 8.72
CA ILE A 48 10.90 4.14 8.51
C ILE A 48 11.94 4.28 9.63
N PHE A 49 11.54 4.13 10.89
CA PHE A 49 12.49 4.15 12.02
C PHE A 49 13.57 3.06 11.93
N CYS A 50 13.28 1.93 11.27
CA CYS A 50 14.26 0.86 11.08
C CYS A 50 15.28 1.17 9.97
N LEU A 51 14.92 2.03 9.01
CA LEU A 51 15.63 2.15 7.74
C LEU A 51 16.29 3.51 7.51
N ALA A 52 15.87 4.55 8.22
CA ALA A 52 16.29 5.92 7.95
C ALA A 52 16.55 6.72 9.24
N ASP A 53 17.53 7.60 9.16
CA ASP A 53 17.80 8.60 10.19
C ASP A 53 17.03 9.91 9.90
N PRO A 54 16.87 10.80 10.90
CA PRO A 54 16.31 12.13 10.68
C PRO A 54 17.02 12.89 9.53
N GLY A 55 16.24 13.34 8.55
CA GLY A 55 16.74 14.05 7.36
C GLY A 55 16.96 13.17 6.12
N ASP A 56 17.06 11.85 6.27
CA ASP A 56 17.05 10.91 5.15
C ASP A 56 15.69 10.94 4.41
N ALA A 57 15.65 10.45 3.16
CA ALA A 57 14.46 10.52 2.33
C ALA A 57 14.00 9.19 1.74
N PHE A 58 12.71 9.12 1.43
CA PHE A 58 12.11 8.08 0.61
C PHE A 58 11.45 8.67 -0.64
N LEU A 59 11.64 8.00 -1.77
CA LEU A 59 10.92 8.27 -3.00
C LEU A 59 9.50 7.69 -2.89
N ILE A 60 8.48 8.45 -3.28
CA ILE A 60 7.08 7.98 -3.29
C ILE A 60 6.36 8.44 -4.56
N PRO A 61 5.76 7.54 -5.36
CA PRO A 61 4.97 7.91 -6.55
C PRO A 61 3.76 8.76 -6.19
N SER A 62 3.58 9.90 -6.86
CA SER A 62 2.39 10.75 -6.69
C SER A 62 1.36 10.51 -7.80
N PRO A 63 0.05 10.52 -7.49
CA PRO A 63 -0.54 10.75 -6.16
C PRO A 63 -0.39 9.55 -5.22
N TYR A 64 -0.31 9.81 -3.90
CA TYR A 64 -0.18 8.80 -2.85
C TYR A 64 -1.15 9.04 -1.70
N TYR A 65 -1.20 8.11 -0.75
CA TYR A 65 -2.00 8.22 0.46
C TYR A 65 -1.57 9.42 1.31
N ALA A 66 -2.41 10.45 1.40
CA ALA A 66 -2.09 11.72 2.06
C ALA A 66 -1.57 11.60 3.50
N ALA A 67 -1.99 10.58 4.27
CA ALA A 67 -1.48 10.45 5.63
C ALA A 67 -0.02 9.97 5.69
N PHE A 68 0.62 9.60 4.58
CA PHE A 68 2.06 9.37 4.54
C PHE A 68 2.86 10.58 4.96
N ASP A 69 2.40 11.81 4.69
CA ASP A 69 3.05 13.03 5.18
C ASP A 69 3.17 13.04 6.72
N ARG A 70 2.17 12.48 7.40
CA ARG A 70 2.19 12.33 8.86
C ARG A 70 2.94 11.06 9.27
N ASP A 71 2.51 9.92 8.75
CA ASP A 71 2.90 8.58 9.19
C ASP A 71 4.40 8.32 8.93
N LEU A 72 4.96 8.90 7.86
CA LEU A 72 6.34 8.67 7.46
C LEU A 72 7.31 9.77 7.85
N GLN A 73 6.85 11.00 8.16
CA GLN A 73 7.73 12.14 8.42
C GLN A 73 7.66 12.67 9.86
N TRP A 74 6.50 12.61 10.52
CA TRP A 74 6.27 13.45 11.70
C TRP A 74 7.24 13.16 12.86
N ARG A 75 7.36 11.90 13.27
CA ARG A 75 8.25 11.51 14.39
C ARG A 75 9.62 11.01 13.91
N THR A 76 9.67 10.41 12.73
CA THR A 76 10.88 9.89 12.10
C THR A 76 11.79 11.01 11.59
N ARG A 77 11.20 12.16 11.23
CA ARG A 77 11.84 13.28 10.52
C ARG A 77 12.48 12.86 9.19
N ALA A 78 12.01 11.75 8.62
CA ALA A 78 12.35 11.38 7.25
C ALA A 78 11.59 12.30 6.27
N GLN A 79 12.12 12.46 5.07
CA GLN A 79 11.53 13.30 4.03
C GLN A 79 10.86 12.45 2.95
N ILE A 80 9.79 12.96 2.35
CA ILE A 80 9.18 12.38 1.15
C ILE A 80 9.67 13.16 -0.06
N ILE A 81 10.19 12.45 -1.05
CA ILE A 81 10.52 13.01 -2.37
C ILE A 81 9.54 12.43 -3.38
N PRO A 82 8.64 13.24 -3.96
CA PRO A 82 7.62 12.75 -4.86
C PRO A 82 8.23 12.32 -6.21
N VAL A 83 7.78 11.17 -6.70
CA VAL A 83 8.03 10.68 -8.05
C VAL A 83 6.78 10.98 -8.88
N HIS A 84 6.84 12.02 -9.70
CA HIS A 84 5.66 12.52 -10.41
C HIS A 84 5.18 11.54 -11.49
N CYS A 85 3.98 11.00 -11.31
CA CYS A 85 3.26 10.23 -12.32
C CYS A 85 2.19 11.10 -12.98
N ASN A 86 1.89 10.87 -14.27
CA ASN A 86 1.06 11.78 -15.06
C ASN A 86 -0.12 11.06 -15.71
N SER A 87 -1.21 11.79 -15.96
CA SER A 87 -2.39 11.19 -16.60
C SER A 87 -2.15 10.70 -18.03
N SER A 88 -1.13 11.22 -18.74
CA SER A 88 -0.82 10.82 -20.12
C SER A 88 -0.41 9.35 -20.26
N ASN A 89 0.15 8.74 -19.21
CA ASN A 89 0.45 7.32 -19.17
C ASN A 89 -0.39 6.56 -18.13
N ASN A 90 -1.58 7.07 -17.79
CA ASN A 90 -2.46 6.50 -16.77
C ASN A 90 -1.81 6.42 -15.37
N PHE A 91 -0.95 7.38 -15.04
CA PHE A 91 -0.22 7.47 -13.78
C PHE A 91 0.72 6.28 -13.51
N GLN A 92 1.19 5.61 -14.56
CA GLN A 92 2.20 4.58 -14.41
C GLN A 92 3.53 5.20 -13.97
N ILE A 93 4.21 4.54 -13.04
CA ILE A 93 5.57 4.90 -12.65
C ILE A 93 6.53 4.52 -13.78
N THR A 94 7.49 5.38 -14.07
CA THR A 94 8.52 5.09 -15.07
C THR A 94 9.91 5.13 -14.44
N ARG A 95 10.86 4.42 -15.07
CA ARG A 95 12.25 4.40 -14.64
C ARG A 95 12.86 5.79 -14.69
N GLU A 96 12.55 6.56 -15.72
CA GLU A 96 13.05 7.92 -15.92
C GLU A 96 12.54 8.85 -14.82
N ALA A 97 11.27 8.75 -14.42
CA ALA A 97 10.72 9.56 -13.34
C ALA A 97 11.41 9.26 -12.00
N LEU A 98 11.73 7.98 -11.74
CA LEU A 98 12.50 7.57 -10.56
C LEU A 98 13.92 8.13 -10.57
N GLU A 99 14.63 8.00 -11.69
CA GLU A 99 16.00 8.50 -11.84
C GLU A 99 16.07 10.02 -11.70
N VAL A 100 15.09 10.76 -12.26
CA VAL A 100 14.99 12.21 -12.09
C VAL A 100 14.76 12.58 -10.63
N ALA A 101 13.85 11.91 -9.92
CA ALA A 101 13.57 12.19 -8.51
C ALA A 101 14.77 11.87 -7.62
N TYR A 102 15.42 10.73 -7.86
CA TYR A 102 16.62 10.30 -7.15
C TYR A 102 17.77 11.29 -7.35
N LYS A 103 18.07 11.67 -8.60
CA LYS A 103 19.13 12.62 -8.92
C LYS A 103 18.89 14.00 -8.30
N LYS A 104 17.65 14.49 -8.31
CA LYS A 104 17.30 15.76 -7.64
C LYS A 104 17.56 15.72 -6.13
N ALA A 105 17.33 14.56 -5.50
CA ALA A 105 17.65 14.36 -4.09
C ALA A 105 19.16 14.47 -3.86
N GLU A 106 19.96 13.78 -4.68
CA GLU A 106 21.43 13.83 -4.62
C GLU A 106 21.97 15.25 -4.86
N GLU A 107 21.46 15.96 -5.87
CA GLU A 107 21.81 17.36 -6.16
C GLU A 107 21.50 18.30 -4.97
N SER A 108 20.52 17.93 -4.15
CA SER A 108 20.13 18.67 -2.94
C SER A 108 20.84 18.17 -1.67
N ASN A 109 21.82 17.27 -1.80
CA ASN A 109 22.51 16.58 -0.69
C ASN A 109 21.57 15.83 0.28
N ILE A 110 20.46 15.29 -0.24
CA ILE A 110 19.52 14.48 0.51
C ILE A 110 19.80 12.99 0.23
N LYS A 111 20.06 12.23 1.28
CA LYS A 111 20.33 10.79 1.18
C LYS A 111 19.03 10.02 1.01
N VAL A 112 18.84 9.40 -0.15
CA VAL A 112 17.71 8.52 -0.41
C VAL A 112 17.95 7.15 0.22
N LYS A 113 17.01 6.70 1.04
CA LYS A 113 17.06 5.40 1.73
C LYS A 113 16.17 4.35 1.10
N GLY A 114 15.17 4.74 0.32
CA GLY A 114 14.34 3.77 -0.37
C GLY A 114 13.25 4.37 -1.24
N LEU A 115 12.51 3.47 -1.85
CA LEU A 115 11.27 3.70 -2.59
C LEU A 115 10.12 3.07 -1.80
N ILE A 116 9.01 3.80 -1.66
CA ILE A 116 7.77 3.29 -1.10
C ILE A 116 6.71 3.30 -2.19
N ILE A 117 6.09 2.15 -2.45
CA ILE A 117 4.97 2.02 -3.37
C ILE A 117 3.74 1.50 -2.64
N THR A 118 2.56 1.84 -3.14
CA THR A 118 1.29 1.24 -2.72
C THR A 118 0.75 0.41 -3.88
N ASN A 119 0.57 -0.89 -3.67
CA ASN A 119 0.14 -1.83 -4.71
C ASN A 119 -0.80 -2.88 -4.11
N PRO A 120 -2.12 -2.87 -4.43
CA PRO A 120 -2.81 -1.93 -5.30
C PRO A 120 -2.79 -0.48 -4.82
N SER A 121 -2.74 0.46 -5.76
CA SER A 121 -2.53 1.89 -5.50
C SER A 121 -3.74 2.57 -4.82
N ASN A 122 -3.41 3.47 -3.90
CA ASN A 122 -4.31 4.47 -3.32
C ASN A 122 -3.72 5.86 -3.62
N PRO A 123 -4.40 6.72 -4.42
CA PRO A 123 -5.84 6.70 -4.72
C PRO A 123 -6.26 6.12 -6.08
N LEU A 124 -5.35 5.54 -6.87
CA LEU A 124 -5.64 5.19 -8.27
C LEU A 124 -6.55 3.97 -8.45
N GLY A 125 -6.49 3.00 -7.53
CA GLY A 125 -7.25 1.74 -7.62
C GLY A 125 -6.69 0.77 -8.67
N THR A 126 -5.45 0.99 -9.10
CA THR A 126 -4.76 0.18 -10.11
C THR A 126 -3.70 -0.70 -9.46
N ILE A 127 -3.35 -1.78 -10.12
CA ILE A 127 -2.19 -2.61 -9.76
C ILE A 127 -1.03 -2.34 -10.71
N TYR A 128 0.20 -2.49 -10.21
CA TYR A 128 1.36 -2.55 -11.09
C TYR A 128 1.40 -3.89 -11.82
N ASP A 129 1.78 -3.85 -13.10
CA ASP A 129 2.11 -5.05 -13.86
C ASP A 129 3.48 -5.62 -13.42
N ARG A 130 3.74 -6.85 -13.86
CA ARG A 130 4.94 -7.60 -13.47
C ARG A 130 6.23 -6.93 -13.94
N ASP A 131 6.25 -6.36 -15.15
CA ASP A 131 7.46 -5.77 -15.72
C ASP A 131 7.78 -4.45 -15.01
N THR A 132 6.75 -3.67 -14.68
CA THR A 132 6.90 -2.51 -13.80
C THR A 132 7.51 -2.92 -12.46
N LEU A 133 6.96 -3.92 -11.76
CA LEU A 133 7.51 -4.37 -10.47
C LEU A 133 8.97 -4.85 -10.59
N LYS A 134 9.32 -5.60 -11.64
CA LYS A 134 10.72 -6.00 -11.91
C LYS A 134 11.63 -4.80 -12.12
N SER A 135 11.16 -3.79 -12.85
CA SER A 135 11.89 -2.53 -13.05
C SER A 135 12.15 -1.79 -11.73
N LEU A 136 11.17 -1.79 -10.80
CA LEU A 136 11.33 -1.21 -9.47
C LEU A 136 12.36 -1.96 -8.62
N VAL A 137 12.32 -3.30 -8.61
CA VAL A 137 13.31 -4.12 -7.90
C VAL A 137 14.72 -3.86 -8.46
N ASN A 138 14.87 -3.79 -9.78
CA ASN A 138 16.15 -3.45 -10.39
C ASN A 138 16.63 -2.07 -9.96
N PHE A 139 15.76 -1.04 -10.02
CA PHE A 139 16.10 0.32 -9.60
C PHE A 139 16.61 0.39 -8.15
N VAL A 140 15.95 -0.30 -7.21
CA VAL A 140 16.41 -0.27 -5.82
C VAL A 140 17.70 -1.07 -5.61
N ASN A 141 17.92 -2.15 -6.35
CA ASN A 141 19.15 -2.94 -6.29
C ASN A 141 20.35 -2.18 -6.86
N ASP A 142 20.16 -1.49 -7.98
CA ASP A 142 21.17 -0.66 -8.67
C ASP A 142 21.68 0.45 -7.75
N ASN A 143 20.77 1.08 -7.00
CA ASN A 143 21.09 2.19 -6.09
C ASN A 143 21.37 1.73 -4.64
N ASN A 144 21.22 0.44 -4.36
CA ASN A 144 21.38 -0.14 -3.02
C ASN A 144 20.52 0.56 -1.94
N ILE A 145 19.26 0.82 -2.27
CA ILE A 145 18.24 1.43 -1.41
C ILE A 145 17.10 0.43 -1.14
N HIS A 146 16.25 0.72 -0.16
CA HIS A 146 15.14 -0.17 0.22
C HIS A 146 13.93 -0.05 -0.71
N LEU A 147 13.12 -1.10 -0.82
CA LEU A 147 11.77 -1.08 -1.39
C LEU A 147 10.76 -1.49 -0.33
N ILE A 148 9.84 -0.59 0.00
CA ILE A 148 8.69 -0.86 0.86
C ILE A 148 7.44 -0.93 -0.02
N CYS A 149 6.76 -2.08 -0.03
CA CYS A 149 5.51 -2.29 -0.75
C CYS A 149 4.35 -2.32 0.24
N ASP A 150 3.51 -1.28 0.23
CA ASP A 150 2.24 -1.28 0.92
C ASP A 150 1.19 -2.07 0.10
N GLU A 151 0.94 -3.31 0.51
CA GLU A 151 0.01 -4.25 -0.12
C GLU A 151 -1.31 -4.39 0.65
N ILE A 152 -1.70 -3.34 1.38
CA ILE A 152 -2.94 -3.28 2.19
C ILE A 152 -4.22 -3.55 1.38
N TYR A 153 -4.21 -3.32 0.07
CA TYR A 153 -5.35 -3.53 -0.83
C TYR A 153 -5.29 -4.87 -1.59
N SER A 154 -4.34 -5.76 -1.32
CA SER A 154 -4.10 -7.01 -2.08
C SER A 154 -5.36 -7.87 -2.29
N ALA A 155 -6.21 -8.02 -1.28
CA ALA A 155 -7.48 -8.77 -1.36
C ALA A 155 -8.69 -7.93 -1.84
N THR A 156 -8.47 -6.76 -2.44
CA THR A 156 -9.52 -5.91 -3.04
C THR A 156 -9.50 -5.91 -4.57
N VAL A 157 -8.65 -6.73 -5.21
CA VAL A 157 -8.65 -6.87 -6.67
C VAL A 157 -9.92 -7.57 -7.12
N PHE A 158 -10.64 -6.93 -8.03
CA PHE A 158 -11.98 -7.36 -8.47
C PHE A 158 -12.10 -7.59 -9.98
N LYS A 159 -11.05 -7.29 -10.75
CA LYS A 159 -11.01 -7.47 -12.20
C LYS A 159 -9.58 -7.80 -12.64
N SER A 160 -9.43 -8.57 -13.73
CA SER A 160 -8.14 -8.83 -14.35
C SER A 160 -7.42 -7.55 -14.78
N PRO A 161 -6.07 -7.50 -14.75
CA PRO A 161 -5.17 -8.58 -14.35
C PRO A 161 -5.20 -8.90 -12.84
N SER A 162 -4.80 -10.12 -12.47
CA SER A 162 -4.73 -10.53 -11.06
C SER A 162 -3.60 -9.79 -10.34
N PHE A 163 -3.76 -9.58 -9.04
CA PHE A 163 -2.71 -9.03 -8.19
C PHE A 163 -1.39 -9.80 -8.31
N THR A 164 -0.28 -9.06 -8.30
CA THR A 164 1.08 -9.62 -8.16
C THR A 164 1.73 -8.95 -6.96
N SER A 165 1.97 -9.73 -5.90
CA SER A 165 2.75 -9.28 -4.76
C SER A 165 4.23 -9.14 -5.15
N ILE A 166 4.94 -8.21 -4.52
CA ILE A 166 6.40 -8.09 -4.68
C ILE A 166 7.11 -9.38 -4.26
N ALA A 167 6.54 -10.14 -3.32
CA ALA A 167 7.06 -11.44 -2.89
C ALA A 167 7.18 -12.43 -4.05
N GLU A 168 6.26 -12.39 -5.01
CA GLU A 168 6.31 -13.25 -6.19
C GLU A 168 7.44 -12.82 -7.14
N ILE A 169 7.57 -11.52 -7.36
CA ILE A 169 8.58 -10.95 -8.25
C ILE A 169 9.99 -11.31 -7.79
N ILE A 170 10.27 -11.22 -6.49
CA ILE A 170 11.61 -11.52 -5.95
C ILE A 170 11.93 -13.02 -5.89
N GLU A 171 10.93 -13.90 -6.01
CA GLU A 171 11.14 -15.34 -6.21
C GLU A 171 11.48 -15.65 -7.68
N GLU A 172 10.94 -14.87 -8.62
CA GLU A 172 11.24 -14.99 -10.06
C GLU A 172 12.60 -14.38 -10.46
N MET A 173 13.25 -13.59 -9.60
CA MET A 173 14.48 -12.85 -9.93
C MET A 173 15.72 -13.48 -9.27
N ASP A 174 16.70 -13.89 -10.11
CA ASP A 174 17.93 -14.56 -9.66
C ASP A 174 18.87 -13.68 -8.83
N HIS A 175 18.93 -12.37 -9.12
CA HIS A 175 19.89 -11.43 -8.51
C HIS A 175 19.23 -10.37 -7.62
N CYS A 176 18.12 -10.72 -6.97
CA CYS A 176 17.45 -9.82 -6.04
C CYS A 176 18.14 -9.76 -4.68
N LYS A 177 18.52 -8.55 -4.22
CA LYS A 177 18.92 -8.27 -2.84
C LYS A 177 17.69 -8.26 -1.92
N LYS A 178 17.19 -9.45 -1.58
CA LYS A 178 15.92 -9.62 -0.84
C LYS A 178 15.91 -8.84 0.48
N GLU A 179 17.04 -8.65 1.13
CA GLU A 179 17.21 -7.87 2.36
C GLU A 179 16.86 -6.38 2.22
N LEU A 180 16.67 -5.86 1.01
CA LEU A 180 16.19 -4.51 0.74
C LEU A 180 14.67 -4.44 0.60
N ILE A 181 13.97 -5.58 0.63
CA ILE A 181 12.54 -5.67 0.30
C ILE A 181 11.70 -5.87 1.57
N HIS A 182 10.64 -5.05 1.70
CA HIS A 182 9.75 -5.03 2.85
C HIS A 182 8.30 -4.88 2.39
N ILE A 183 7.36 -5.55 3.06
CA ILE A 183 5.94 -5.54 2.74
C ILE A 183 5.17 -5.02 3.96
N LEU A 184 4.26 -4.08 3.71
CA LEU A 184 3.26 -3.65 4.67
C LEU A 184 1.91 -4.24 4.29
N SER A 185 1.15 -4.68 5.30
CA SER A 185 -0.21 -5.17 5.12
C SER A 185 -1.09 -4.81 6.33
N SER A 186 -2.40 -4.87 6.18
CA SER A 186 -3.36 -4.64 7.26
C SER A 186 -4.73 -5.15 6.88
N LEU A 187 -5.47 -5.67 7.87
CA LEU A 187 -6.87 -6.11 7.70
C LEU A 187 -7.89 -4.94 7.67
N SER A 188 -7.40 -3.70 7.61
CA SER A 188 -8.23 -2.51 7.72
C SER A 188 -9.10 -2.27 6.49
N LYS A 189 -8.68 -2.76 5.32
CA LYS A 189 -9.28 -2.38 4.03
C LYS A 189 -9.98 -3.56 3.37
N ASP A 190 -9.25 -4.64 3.15
CA ASP A 190 -9.76 -5.86 2.54
C ASP A 190 -10.83 -6.56 3.39
N MET A 191 -10.58 -6.73 4.70
CA MET A 191 -11.53 -7.35 5.64
C MET A 191 -12.51 -6.36 6.26
N GLY A 192 -12.30 -5.05 6.05
CA GLY A 192 -13.14 -4.02 6.66
C GLY A 192 -13.05 -3.98 8.19
N LEU A 193 -11.89 -4.33 8.77
CA LEU A 193 -11.66 -4.35 10.22
C LEU A 193 -10.72 -3.24 10.70
N PRO A 194 -10.87 -1.97 10.26
CA PRO A 194 -9.92 -0.93 10.63
C PRO A 194 -9.87 -0.79 12.15
N GLY A 195 -11.01 -0.87 12.84
CA GLY A 195 -11.17 -0.73 14.30
C GLY A 195 -10.29 -1.67 15.14
N PHE A 196 -9.88 -2.81 14.57
CA PHE A 196 -9.09 -3.82 15.26
C PHE A 196 -7.59 -3.55 15.26
N ARG A 197 -7.14 -2.50 14.55
CA ARG A 197 -5.75 -2.01 14.57
C ARG A 197 -4.71 -3.08 14.20
N VAL A 198 -5.02 -3.92 13.21
CA VAL A 198 -4.11 -4.98 12.75
C VAL A 198 -3.24 -4.47 11.61
N GLY A 199 -2.00 -4.11 11.90
CA GLY A 199 -0.97 -3.82 10.91
C GLY A 199 0.12 -4.87 10.94
N ILE A 200 0.72 -5.15 9.80
CA ILE A 200 1.77 -6.15 9.63
C ILE A 200 2.92 -5.53 8.84
N LEU A 201 4.13 -5.69 9.36
CA LEU A 201 5.38 -5.54 8.62
C LEU A 201 5.95 -6.94 8.41
N TYR A 202 6.19 -7.28 7.14
CA TYR A 202 6.94 -8.46 6.73
C TYR A 202 8.23 -8.02 6.06
N SER A 203 9.37 -8.49 6.55
CA SER A 203 10.67 -8.11 6.01
C SER A 203 11.52 -9.34 5.74
N TYR A 204 12.20 -9.31 4.59
CA TYR A 204 13.21 -10.31 4.22
C TYR A 204 14.57 -10.03 4.88
N ASN A 205 14.69 -8.95 5.65
CA ASN A 205 15.88 -8.57 6.40
C ASN A 205 15.73 -8.89 7.89
N ASP A 206 16.57 -9.77 8.41
CA ASP A 206 16.51 -10.25 9.80
C ASP A 206 16.75 -9.15 10.84
N THR A 207 17.64 -8.20 10.51
CA THR A 207 17.90 -7.04 11.36
C THR A 207 16.66 -6.17 11.48
N VAL A 208 15.98 -5.90 10.36
CA VAL A 208 14.72 -5.14 10.35
C VAL A 208 13.63 -5.89 11.12
N VAL A 209 13.48 -7.21 10.92
CA VAL A 209 12.52 -8.02 11.70
C VAL A 209 12.78 -7.92 13.20
N SER A 210 14.05 -7.99 13.62
CA SER A 210 14.44 -7.93 15.03
C SER A 210 14.15 -6.55 15.65
N ILE A 211 14.55 -5.46 14.97
CA ILE A 211 14.34 -4.09 15.46
C ILE A 211 12.85 -3.75 15.48
N ALA A 212 12.13 -4.00 14.39
CA ALA A 212 10.71 -3.71 14.29
C ALA A 212 9.90 -4.49 15.34
N ARG A 213 10.27 -5.75 15.64
CA ARG A 213 9.62 -6.53 16.69
C ARG A 213 9.78 -5.91 18.07
N LYS A 214 10.95 -5.37 18.40
CA LYS A 214 11.15 -4.63 19.66
C LYS A 214 10.27 -3.38 19.70
N MET A 215 10.19 -2.64 18.59
CA MET A 215 9.34 -1.45 18.46
C MET A 215 7.84 -1.76 18.46
N SER A 216 7.43 -2.97 18.05
CA SER A 216 6.02 -3.38 18.03
C SER A 216 5.36 -3.31 19.42
N SER A 217 6.14 -3.34 20.50
CA SER A 217 5.68 -3.14 21.87
C SER A 217 4.90 -1.83 22.09
N PHE A 218 5.14 -0.80 21.26
CA PHE A 218 4.39 0.47 21.30
C PHE A 218 3.03 0.43 20.58
N GLY A 219 2.71 -0.66 19.89
CA GLY A 219 1.51 -0.77 19.06
C GLY A 219 1.08 -2.22 18.81
N LEU A 220 1.15 -3.07 19.84
CA LEU A 220 0.76 -4.47 19.72
C LEU A 220 -0.73 -4.60 19.38
N VAL A 221 -1.05 -5.57 18.53
CA VAL A 221 -2.44 -6.01 18.35
C VAL A 221 -2.92 -6.63 19.65
N SER A 222 -4.12 -6.28 20.11
CA SER A 222 -4.72 -6.87 21.32
C SER A 222 -4.72 -8.40 21.24
N SER A 223 -4.30 -9.09 22.31
CA SER A 223 -4.28 -10.56 22.34
C SER A 223 -5.67 -11.18 22.18
N GLN A 224 -6.73 -10.48 22.61
CA GLN A 224 -8.12 -10.86 22.34
C GLN A 224 -8.42 -10.83 20.83
N THR A 225 -8.03 -9.75 20.16
CA THR A 225 -8.16 -9.60 18.70
C THR A 225 -7.33 -10.65 17.95
N GLN A 226 -6.10 -10.91 18.41
CA GLN A 226 -5.25 -11.95 17.82
C GLN A 226 -5.92 -13.32 17.91
N HIS A 227 -6.50 -13.68 19.06
CA HIS A 227 -7.18 -14.96 19.24
C HIS A 227 -8.40 -15.10 18.32
N LEU A 228 -9.25 -14.06 18.24
CA LEU A 228 -10.40 -14.02 17.34
C LEU A 228 -9.99 -14.22 15.87
N LEU A 229 -8.98 -13.47 15.43
CA LEU A 229 -8.52 -13.49 14.04
C LEU A 229 -7.77 -14.78 13.72
N ALA A 230 -7.02 -15.35 14.67
CA ALA A 230 -6.40 -16.66 14.49
C ALA A 230 -7.45 -17.73 14.18
N ALA A 231 -8.58 -17.74 14.91
CA ALA A 231 -9.67 -18.67 14.65
C ALA A 231 -10.34 -18.40 13.28
N MET A 232 -10.72 -17.16 13.01
CA MET A 232 -11.41 -16.77 11.78
C MET A 232 -10.56 -17.00 10.51
N LEU A 233 -9.28 -16.63 10.54
CA LEU A 233 -8.38 -16.74 9.38
C LEU A 233 -7.82 -18.15 9.18
N SER A 234 -7.90 -19.02 10.19
CA SER A 234 -7.54 -20.43 10.04
C SER A 234 -8.66 -21.26 9.40
N ASP A 235 -9.90 -20.77 9.41
CA ASP A 235 -11.01 -21.35 8.66
C ASP A 235 -10.81 -21.09 7.16
N LYS A 236 -10.29 -22.10 6.46
CA LYS A 236 -9.96 -22.02 5.04
C LYS A 236 -11.21 -21.81 4.18
N GLU A 237 -12.32 -22.44 4.55
CA GLU A 237 -13.57 -22.33 3.80
C GLU A 237 -14.13 -20.90 3.92
N PHE A 238 -14.11 -20.33 5.13
CA PHE A 238 -14.46 -18.93 5.33
C PHE A 238 -13.57 -18.01 4.49
N VAL A 239 -12.24 -18.17 4.55
CA VAL A 239 -11.30 -17.30 3.82
C VAL A 239 -11.51 -17.38 2.31
N ASP A 240 -11.66 -18.58 1.76
CA ASP A 240 -11.85 -18.77 0.31
C ASP A 240 -13.18 -18.16 -0.17
N ASN A 241 -14.27 -18.41 0.58
CA ASN A 241 -15.57 -17.81 0.30
C ASN A 241 -15.54 -16.29 0.44
N PHE A 242 -14.84 -15.78 1.46
CA PHE A 242 -14.69 -14.35 1.70
C PHE A 242 -13.99 -13.65 0.53
N LEU A 243 -12.83 -14.16 0.10
CA LEU A 243 -12.06 -13.55 -0.98
C LEU A 243 -12.86 -13.49 -2.30
N VAL A 244 -13.55 -14.58 -2.66
CA VAL A 244 -14.38 -14.65 -3.87
C VAL A 244 -15.57 -13.69 -3.78
N GLU A 245 -16.33 -13.72 -2.67
CA GLU A 245 -17.53 -12.91 -2.54
C GLU A 245 -17.19 -11.42 -2.39
N ASN A 246 -16.09 -11.08 -1.70
CA ASN A 246 -15.59 -9.71 -1.61
C ASN A 246 -15.25 -9.16 -3.00
N SER A 247 -14.41 -9.88 -3.75
CA SER A 247 -14.02 -9.53 -5.12
C SER A 247 -15.24 -9.31 -6.03
N LYS A 248 -16.20 -10.24 -6.01
CA LYS A 248 -17.45 -10.16 -6.78
C LYS A 248 -18.30 -8.94 -6.41
N ARG A 249 -18.45 -8.63 -5.12
CA ARG A 249 -19.25 -7.48 -4.66
C ARG A 249 -18.57 -6.16 -5.01
N LEU A 250 -17.25 -6.08 -4.88
CA LEU A 250 -16.48 -4.91 -5.29
C LEU A 250 -16.60 -4.67 -6.78
N ALA A 251 -16.44 -5.70 -7.63
CA ALA A 251 -16.63 -5.59 -9.07
C ALA A 251 -18.01 -5.04 -9.43
N LYS A 252 -19.07 -5.60 -8.82
CA LYS A 252 -20.45 -5.16 -9.06
C LYS A 252 -20.67 -3.71 -8.63
N ARG A 253 -20.11 -3.29 -7.50
CA ARG A 253 -20.24 -1.92 -6.99
C ARG A 253 -19.48 -0.94 -7.87
N HIS A 254 -18.25 -1.27 -8.23
CA HIS A 254 -17.38 -0.46 -9.09
C HIS A 254 -18.03 -0.26 -10.46
N ALA A 255 -18.39 -1.35 -11.16
CA ALA A 255 -19.01 -1.29 -12.48
C ALA A 255 -20.29 -0.43 -12.48
N ARG A 256 -21.18 -0.66 -11.51
CA ARG A 256 -22.40 0.16 -11.37
C ARG A 256 -22.07 1.65 -11.21
N PHE A 257 -21.06 1.98 -10.41
CA PHE A 257 -20.72 3.38 -10.16
C PHE A 257 -20.10 4.03 -11.40
N THR A 258 -19.16 3.35 -12.07
CA THR A 258 -18.50 3.88 -13.27
C THR A 258 -19.45 3.98 -14.46
N GLU A 259 -20.37 3.03 -14.65
CA GLU A 259 -21.38 3.08 -15.72
C GLU A 259 -22.32 4.28 -15.56
N GLU A 260 -22.74 4.60 -14.33
CA GLU A 260 -23.60 5.77 -14.09
C GLU A 260 -22.84 7.10 -14.29
N LEU A 261 -21.57 7.17 -13.92
CA LEU A 261 -20.72 8.34 -14.21
C LEU A 261 -20.52 8.53 -15.71
N GLU A 262 -20.29 7.45 -16.46
CA GLU A 262 -20.10 7.50 -17.91
C GLU A 262 -21.36 8.01 -18.63
N LYS A 263 -22.57 7.61 -18.19
CA LYS A 263 -23.85 8.16 -18.70
C LYS A 263 -23.96 9.68 -18.50
N MET A 264 -23.29 10.23 -17.48
CA MET A 264 -23.22 11.67 -17.21
C MET A 264 -22.04 12.36 -17.92
N GLY A 265 -21.29 11.63 -18.76
CA GLY A 265 -20.12 12.16 -19.46
C GLY A 265 -18.87 12.31 -18.59
N ILE A 266 -18.86 11.72 -17.40
CA ILE A 266 -17.72 11.73 -16.47
C ILE A 266 -16.93 10.44 -16.63
N THR A 267 -15.65 10.57 -16.97
CA THR A 267 -14.73 9.44 -17.14
C THR A 267 -13.97 9.15 -15.85
N CYS A 268 -13.60 7.89 -15.64
CA CYS A 268 -12.73 7.46 -14.55
C CYS A 268 -11.48 6.77 -15.12
N LEU A 269 -10.37 6.82 -14.38
CA LEU A 269 -9.23 5.94 -14.63
C LEU A 269 -9.70 4.49 -14.56
N ASN A 270 -9.32 3.68 -15.56
CA ASN A 270 -9.66 2.26 -15.55
C ASN A 270 -8.91 1.55 -14.40
N SER A 271 -9.65 1.24 -13.34
CA SER A 271 -9.15 0.60 -12.13
C SER A 271 -9.71 -0.81 -11.96
N ASN A 272 -8.97 -1.65 -11.24
CA ASN A 272 -9.29 -3.07 -11.03
C ASN A 272 -9.17 -3.51 -9.56
N ALA A 273 -8.91 -2.58 -8.65
CA ALA A 273 -8.69 -2.82 -7.24
C ALA A 273 -9.10 -1.60 -6.38
N GLY A 274 -9.00 -1.74 -5.07
CA GLY A 274 -9.29 -0.68 -4.11
C GLY A 274 -10.78 -0.53 -3.78
N LEU A 275 -11.10 0.55 -3.09
CA LEU A 275 -12.44 0.84 -2.55
C LEU A 275 -12.96 2.20 -3.06
N PHE A 276 -12.43 2.67 -4.18
CA PHE A 276 -12.61 4.01 -4.73
C PHE A 276 -12.42 3.98 -6.26
N VAL A 277 -12.70 5.12 -6.90
CA VAL A 277 -12.41 5.35 -8.31
C VAL A 277 -11.68 6.69 -8.45
N TRP A 278 -10.74 6.75 -9.39
CA TRP A 278 -10.06 8.00 -9.72
C TRP A 278 -10.83 8.70 -10.86
N MET A 279 -11.72 9.60 -10.47
CA MET A 279 -12.64 10.29 -11.37
C MET A 279 -11.97 11.50 -12.03
N ASP A 280 -12.21 11.71 -13.32
CA ASP A 280 -11.67 12.84 -14.07
C ASP A 280 -12.74 13.92 -14.27
N LEU A 281 -12.59 15.01 -13.52
CA LEU A 281 -13.44 16.19 -13.60
C LEU A 281 -12.76 17.39 -14.29
N ARG A 282 -11.62 17.18 -14.99
CA ARG A 282 -10.87 18.30 -15.62
C ARG A 282 -11.70 19.14 -16.58
N LYS A 283 -12.74 18.55 -17.19
CA LYS A 283 -13.68 19.24 -18.09
C LYS A 283 -14.65 20.17 -17.37
N LEU A 284 -14.81 20.04 -16.05
CA LEU A 284 -15.67 20.88 -15.22
C LEU A 284 -14.90 22.03 -14.55
N LEU A 285 -13.57 22.04 -14.66
CA LEU A 285 -12.74 23.13 -14.17
C LEU A 285 -12.90 24.36 -15.08
N LYS A 286 -12.91 25.56 -14.49
CA LYS A 286 -12.92 26.81 -15.27
C LYS A 286 -11.61 27.00 -16.03
N ASP A 287 -10.51 26.60 -15.40
CA ASP A 287 -9.16 26.58 -15.94
C ASP A 287 -8.34 25.46 -15.28
N GLN A 288 -7.19 25.09 -15.86
CA GLN A 288 -6.36 23.99 -15.36
C GLN A 288 -5.46 24.45 -14.18
N SER A 289 -6.08 24.84 -13.08
CA SER A 289 -5.42 25.26 -11.84
C SER A 289 -5.97 24.57 -10.60
N PHE A 290 -5.17 24.53 -9.53
CA PHE A 290 -5.59 24.01 -8.23
C PHE A 290 -6.69 24.88 -7.59
N GLU A 291 -6.70 26.19 -7.87
CA GLU A 291 -7.75 27.09 -7.42
C GLU A 291 -9.10 26.70 -8.01
N SER A 292 -9.15 26.43 -9.32
CA SER A 292 -10.35 25.92 -10.00
C SER A 292 -10.78 24.55 -9.45
N GLU A 293 -9.83 23.67 -9.13
CA GLU A 293 -10.13 22.39 -8.50
C GLU A 293 -10.77 22.56 -7.12
N MET A 294 -10.22 23.44 -6.27
CA MET A 294 -10.76 23.72 -4.95
C MET A 294 -12.14 24.40 -5.02
N GLU A 295 -12.38 25.24 -6.03
CA GLU A 295 -13.71 25.83 -6.25
C GLU A 295 -14.74 24.76 -6.61
N LEU A 296 -14.42 23.90 -7.58
CA LEU A 296 -15.29 22.77 -7.95
C LEU A 296 -15.53 21.85 -6.75
N TRP A 297 -14.48 21.52 -5.99
CA TRP A 297 -14.59 20.69 -4.79
C TRP A 297 -15.53 21.31 -3.75
N ARG A 298 -15.48 22.63 -3.53
CA ARG A 298 -16.40 23.34 -2.63
C ARG A 298 -17.86 23.24 -3.08
N VAL A 299 -18.12 23.28 -4.38
CA VAL A 299 -19.47 23.05 -4.93
C VAL A 299 -19.92 21.61 -4.62
N ILE A 300 -19.05 20.62 -4.84
CA ILE A 300 -19.38 19.21 -4.59
C ILE A 300 -19.72 18.97 -3.10
N ILE A 301 -18.92 19.50 -2.17
CA ILE A 301 -19.16 19.25 -0.73
C ILE A 301 -20.35 20.05 -0.19
N ASN A 302 -20.57 21.29 -0.63
CA ASN A 302 -21.57 22.18 -0.03
C ASN A 302 -22.92 22.10 -0.74
N GLU A 303 -22.93 22.06 -2.07
CA GLU A 303 -24.16 22.09 -2.87
C GLU A 303 -24.62 20.68 -3.23
N VAL A 304 -23.70 19.84 -3.75
CA VAL A 304 -24.00 18.45 -4.12
C VAL A 304 -24.06 17.53 -2.88
N LYS A 305 -23.49 17.98 -1.76
CA LYS A 305 -23.46 17.27 -0.46
C LYS A 305 -22.79 15.90 -0.53
N LEU A 306 -21.75 15.80 -1.35
CA LEU A 306 -20.92 14.60 -1.45
C LEU A 306 -19.53 14.92 -0.91
N ASN A 307 -19.11 14.23 0.14
CA ASN A 307 -17.73 14.34 0.61
C ASN A 307 -16.82 13.48 -0.27
N VAL A 308 -15.99 14.13 -1.07
CA VAL A 308 -14.97 13.52 -1.93
C VAL A 308 -13.61 14.13 -1.64
N SER A 309 -12.54 13.45 -2.03
CA SER A 309 -11.18 13.98 -1.89
C SER A 309 -10.73 14.62 -3.21
N PRO A 310 -10.19 15.84 -3.17
CA PRO A 310 -9.52 16.45 -4.33
C PRO A 310 -8.20 15.73 -4.65
N GLY A 311 -7.60 16.11 -5.79
CA GLY A 311 -6.44 15.47 -6.40
C GLY A 311 -5.14 15.63 -5.65
#